data_AF-A0A1T5EUH4-F1
#
_entry.id   AF-A0A1T5EUH4-F1
#
_cell.length_a   1.000
_cell.length_b   1.000
_cell.length_c   1.000
_cell.angle_alpha   90.00
_cell.angle_beta   90.00
_cell.angle_gamma   90.00
#
_symmetry.space_group_name_H-M   'P 1'
#
loop_
_entity.id
_entity.type
_entity.pdbx_description
1 polymer ?
#
loop_
_entity_poly.entity_id
_entity_poly.type
_entity_poly.pdbx_seq_one_letter_code
_entity_poly.pdbx_strand_id
1 'polypeptide(L)'
;MKIKSIKFFAPEENVQVQKSARKAKPLPTGYISATGKLVFPSVTLEELGINAASTQFKIGTDMGKRKIKSLYLVPSGSVEQAFSFERSGRGGYVIPLH
;
A
#
# COMPACT_ATOMS: atom_id res chain seq x y z
N MET A 1 -11.67 53.24 32.08
CA MET A 1 -10.83 53.05 30.88
C MET A 1 -10.29 51.62 30.89
N LYS A 2 -10.59 50.80 29.88
CA LYS A 2 -10.13 49.39 29.83
C LYS A 2 -8.72 49.34 29.26
N ILE A 3 -7.73 49.07 30.11
CA ILE A 3 -6.34 48.90 29.69
C ILE A 3 -6.26 47.59 28.91
N LYS A 4 -5.90 47.67 27.63
CA LYS A 4 -5.63 46.51 26.78
C LYS A 4 -4.40 45.81 27.37
N SER A 5 -4.57 44.59 27.85
CA SER A 5 -3.47 43.75 28.34
C SER A 5 -2.46 43.54 27.20
N ILE A 6 -1.33 44.22 27.28
CA ILE A 6 -0.24 44.07 26.32
C ILE A 6 0.36 42.69 26.57
N LYS A 7 0.26 41.80 25.57
CA LYS A 7 0.94 40.50 25.60
C LYS A 7 2.33 40.67 25.04
N PHE A 8 3.33 40.43 25.87
CA PHE A 8 4.72 40.37 25.48
C PHE A 8 5.06 38.91 25.17
N PHE A 9 5.62 38.67 23.99
CA PHE A 9 6.02 37.34 23.54
C PHE A 9 7.47 37.07 23.97
N ALA A 10 7.76 35.83 24.35
CA ALA A 10 9.12 35.41 24.65
C ALA A 10 9.92 35.19 23.34
N PRO A 11 11.25 35.39 23.31
CA PRO A 11 12.06 35.21 22.11
C PRO A 11 11.90 33.84 21.43
N GLU A 12 11.57 32.81 22.22
CA GLU A 12 11.36 31.44 21.79
C GLU A 12 10.10 31.28 20.92
N GLU A 13 9.10 32.15 21.11
CA GLU A 13 7.86 32.17 20.31
C GLU A 13 8.08 32.82 18.92
N ASN A 14 9.21 33.50 18.73
CA ASN A 14 9.57 34.15 17.47
C ASN A 14 10.13 33.17 16.42
N VAL A 15 10.30 31.90 16.81
CA VAL A 15 10.72 30.83 15.90
C VAL A 15 9.47 30.30 15.21
N GLN A 16 9.31 30.63 13.93
CA GLN A 16 8.27 30.02 13.10
C GLN A 16 8.49 28.51 13.08
N VAL A 17 7.70 27.77 13.86
CA VAL A 17 7.64 26.32 13.78
C VAL A 17 7.03 26.02 12.42
N GLN A 18 7.88 25.88 11.40
CA GLN A 18 7.48 25.35 10.12
C GLN A 18 6.89 23.98 10.40
N LYS A 19 5.55 23.90 10.38
CA LYS A 19 4.86 22.62 10.34
C LYS A 19 5.30 21.96 9.05
N SER A 20 6.35 21.13 9.12
CA SER A 20 6.78 20.31 8.01
C SER A 20 5.54 19.53 7.59
N ALA A 21 5.01 19.84 6.40
CA ALA A 21 3.92 19.07 5.84
C ALA A 21 4.37 17.62 5.84
N ARG A 22 3.76 16.79 6.70
CA ARG A 22 4.06 15.36 6.74
C ARG A 22 3.78 14.84 5.34
N LYS A 23 4.83 14.48 4.60
CA LYS A 23 4.68 13.81 3.31
C LYS A 23 3.76 12.60 3.54
N ALA A 24 2.67 12.53 2.78
CA ALA A 24 1.79 11.38 2.82
C ALA A 24 2.62 10.12 2.57
N LYS A 25 2.38 9.06 3.35
CA LYS A 25 3.06 7.78 3.13
C LYS A 25 2.78 7.33 1.70
N PRO A 26 3.79 6.81 0.97
CA PRO A 26 3.58 6.30 -0.37
C PRO A 26 2.53 5.19 -0.31
N LEU A 27 1.66 5.10 -1.32
CA LEU A 27 0.70 4.01 -1.40
C LEU A 27 1.43 2.67 -1.54
N PRO A 28 0.86 1.57 -1.04
CA PRO A 28 1.39 0.23 -1.26
C PRO A 28 1.49 -0.04 -2.76
N THR A 29 2.61 -0.61 -3.21
CA THR A 29 2.85 -0.89 -4.63
C THR A 29 3.12 -2.36 -4.90
N GLY A 30 2.82 -2.79 -6.11
CA GLY A 30 3.16 -4.10 -6.69
C GLY A 30 3.36 -3.94 -8.19
N TYR A 31 4.02 -4.91 -8.82
CA TYR A 31 4.32 -4.85 -10.26
C TYR A 31 4.28 -6.22 -10.93
N ILE A 32 4.08 -6.21 -12.25
CA ILE A 32 4.18 -7.42 -13.08
C ILE A 32 5.62 -7.53 -13.57
N SER A 33 6.29 -8.61 -13.20
CA SER A 33 7.65 -8.90 -13.67
C SER A 33 7.67 -9.20 -15.17
N ALA A 34 8.81 -9.03 -15.83
CA ALA A 34 9.00 -9.39 -17.24
C ALA A 34 8.72 -10.88 -17.52
N THR A 35 8.85 -11.73 -16.50
CA THR A 35 8.52 -13.16 -16.52
C THR A 35 7.04 -13.46 -16.28
N GLY A 36 6.16 -12.45 -16.24
CA GLY A 36 4.71 -12.61 -16.10
C GLY A 36 4.20 -12.88 -14.69
N LYS A 37 5.04 -12.77 -13.65
CA LYS A 37 4.63 -13.00 -12.25
C LYS A 37 4.20 -11.69 -11.57
N LEU A 38 3.19 -11.75 -10.70
CA LEU A 38 2.76 -10.61 -9.87
C LEU A 38 3.64 -10.50 -8.63
N VAL A 39 4.46 -9.46 -8.53
CA VAL A 39 5.42 -9.26 -7.43
C VAL A 39 4.89 -8.23 -6.44
N PHE A 40 4.95 -8.58 -5.15
CA PHE A 40 4.57 -7.72 -4.04
C PHE A 40 5.72 -7.65 -3.02
N PRO A 41 6.23 -6.44 -2.70
CA PRO A 41 7.15 -6.24 -1.58
C PRO A 41 6.53 -6.70 -0.26
N SER A 42 7.32 -7.25 0.66
CA SER A 42 6.79 -7.65 1.98
C SER A 42 6.14 -6.50 2.74
N VAL A 43 6.71 -5.30 2.67
CA VAL A 43 6.15 -4.08 3.29
C VAL A 43 4.73 -3.79 2.79
N THR A 44 4.47 -3.95 1.49
CA THR A 44 3.13 -3.75 0.91
C THR A 44 2.13 -4.75 1.50
N LEU A 45 2.52 -6.02 1.68
CA LEU A 45 1.63 -7.04 2.22
C LEU A 45 1.35 -6.84 3.70
N GLU A 46 2.34 -6.40 4.46
CA GLU A 46 2.19 -6.01 5.87
C GLU A 46 1.26 -4.81 6.02
N GLU A 47 1.42 -3.76 5.20
CA GLU A 47 0.54 -2.59 5.19
C GLU A 47 -0.91 -2.93 4.84
N LEU A 48 -1.11 -3.94 3.97
CA LEU A 48 -2.43 -4.44 3.60
C LEU A 48 -3.00 -5.47 4.59
N GLY A 49 -2.23 -5.88 5.61
CA GLY A 49 -2.63 -6.90 6.57
C GLY A 49 -2.79 -8.30 5.97
N ILE A 50 -2.10 -8.58 4.87
CA ILE A 50 -2.20 -9.84 4.13
C ILE A 50 -1.13 -10.81 4.64
N ASN A 51 -1.56 -11.99 5.08
CA ASN A 51 -0.64 -13.08 5.41
C ASN A 51 -0.34 -13.93 4.17
N ALA A 52 0.79 -13.68 3.53
CA ALA A 52 1.18 -14.39 2.31
C ALA A 52 1.28 -15.92 2.46
N ALA A 53 1.51 -16.44 3.67
CA ALA A 53 1.62 -17.89 3.88
C ALA A 53 0.28 -18.62 3.89
N SER A 54 -0.82 -17.92 4.21
CA SER A 54 -2.14 -18.53 4.41
C SER A 54 -3.21 -18.01 3.46
N THR A 55 -3.04 -16.80 2.91
CA THR A 55 -4.07 -16.18 2.08
C THR A 55 -3.96 -16.66 0.64
N GLN A 56 -5.08 -17.14 0.10
CA GLN A 56 -5.26 -17.46 -1.30
C GLN A 56 -6.11 -16.40 -1.98
N PHE A 57 -5.92 -16.19 -3.28
CA PHE A 57 -6.57 -15.14 -4.03
C PHE A 57 -7.23 -15.66 -5.30
N LYS A 58 -8.45 -15.21 -5.56
CA LYS A 58 -9.01 -15.25 -6.91
C LYS A 58 -8.49 -14.05 -7.68
N ILE A 59 -8.07 -14.32 -8.91
CA ILE A 59 -7.55 -13.29 -9.81
C ILE A 59 -8.54 -13.10 -10.95
N GLY A 60 -8.90 -11.84 -11.22
CA GLY A 60 -9.88 -11.52 -12.24
C GLY A 60 -9.70 -10.13 -12.85
N THR A 61 -10.46 -9.91 -13.92
CA THR A 61 -10.52 -8.63 -14.65
C THR A 61 -11.97 -8.24 -14.83
N ASP A 62 -12.22 -6.96 -15.12
CA ASP A 62 -13.57 -6.49 -15.42
C ASP A 62 -14.13 -7.16 -16.68
N MET A 63 -15.31 -7.78 -16.55
CA MET A 63 -16.00 -8.44 -17.65
C MET A 63 -16.51 -7.42 -18.68
N GLY A 64 -16.47 -7.78 -19.97
CA GLY A 64 -16.99 -6.96 -21.06
C GLY A 64 -16.11 -5.75 -21.43
N LYS A 65 -14.90 -5.61 -20.85
CA LYS A 65 -13.96 -4.56 -21.23
C LYS A 65 -13.05 -5.02 -22.37
N ARG A 66 -12.99 -4.22 -23.44
CA ARG A 66 -12.11 -4.47 -24.60
C ARG A 66 -10.61 -4.50 -24.24
N LYS A 67 -10.19 -3.78 -23.20
CA LYS A 67 -8.81 -3.72 -22.71
C LYS A 67 -8.78 -3.97 -21.22
N ILE A 68 -7.88 -4.82 -20.77
CA ILE A 68 -7.60 -5.04 -19.35
C ILE A 68 -6.74 -3.87 -18.87
N LYS A 69 -7.33 -2.99 -18.05
CA LYS A 69 -6.61 -1.88 -17.39
C LYS A 69 -6.20 -2.20 -15.97
N SER A 70 -6.94 -3.09 -15.33
CA SER A 70 -6.82 -3.44 -13.92
C SER A 70 -6.99 -4.94 -13.77
N LEU A 71 -6.23 -5.48 -12.82
CA LEU A 71 -6.31 -6.87 -12.39
C LEU A 71 -6.63 -6.85 -10.90
N TYR A 72 -7.65 -7.59 -10.51
CA TYR A 72 -8.13 -7.63 -9.13
C TYR A 72 -7.67 -8.91 -8.47
N LEU A 73 -7.22 -8.78 -7.22
CA LEU A 73 -6.89 -9.89 -6.34
C LEU A 73 -7.90 -9.87 -5.19
N VAL A 74 -8.69 -10.93 -5.06
CA VAL A 74 -9.72 -11.04 -4.03
C VAL A 74 -9.39 -12.23 -3.13
N PRO A 75 -9.21 -12.07 -1.81
CA PRO A 75 -8.99 -13.18 -0.90
C PRO A 75 -10.10 -14.23 -1.03
N SER A 76 -9.72 -15.50 -1.09
CA SER A 76 -10.67 -16.61 -1.17
C SER A 76 -10.58 -17.48 0.08
N GLY A 77 -11.73 -17.88 0.61
CA GLY A 77 -11.85 -18.90 1.64
C GLY A 77 -11.94 -20.33 1.08
N SER A 78 -11.93 -20.49 -0.25
CA SER A 78 -11.94 -21.78 -0.92
C SER A 78 -10.69 -21.93 -1.79
N VAL A 79 -10.18 -23.17 -1.86
CA VAL A 79 -9.00 -23.53 -2.65
C VAL A 79 -9.32 -23.61 -4.15
N GLU A 80 -10.61 -23.72 -4.51
CA GLU A 80 -11.01 -23.81 -5.91
C GLU A 80 -10.70 -22.52 -6.68
N GLN A 81 -9.89 -22.67 -7.73
CA GLN A 81 -9.49 -21.57 -8.64
C GLN A 81 -8.82 -20.40 -7.90
N ALA A 82 -8.11 -20.69 -6.82
CA ALA A 82 -7.38 -19.71 -6.04
C ALA A 82 -5.86 -19.87 -6.20
N PHE A 83 -5.17 -18.74 -6.21
CA PHE A 83 -3.73 -18.63 -6.34
C PHE A 83 -3.11 -18.33 -4.97
N SER A 84 -1.98 -18.96 -4.67
CA SER A 84 -1.22 -18.72 -3.44
C SER A 84 0.02 -17.87 -3.72
N PHE A 85 0.51 -17.20 -2.69
CA PHE A 85 1.81 -16.53 -2.78
C PHE A 85 2.94 -17.54 -2.62
N GLU A 86 3.98 -17.35 -3.41
CA GLU A 86 5.27 -18.00 -3.26
C GLU A 86 6.31 -16.99 -2.80
N ARG A 87 7.23 -17.44 -1.96
CA ARG A 87 8.31 -16.59 -1.47
C ARG A 87 9.29 -16.30 -2.61
N SER A 88 9.51 -15.02 -2.90
CA SER A 88 10.54 -14.54 -3.81
C SER A 88 11.81 -14.20 -3.05
N GLY A 89 12.97 -14.51 -3.61
CA GLY A 89 14.28 -14.35 -2.96
C GLY A 89 14.44 -13.09 -2.11
N ARG A 90 14.65 -11.91 -2.72
CA ARG A 90 14.96 -10.63 -2.03
C ARG A 90 13.75 -10.02 -1.28
N GLY A 91 13.17 -10.77 -0.34
CA GLY A 91 12.18 -10.23 0.61
C GLY A 91 10.88 -9.78 -0.04
N GLY A 92 10.41 -10.51 -1.05
CA GLY A 92 9.13 -10.26 -1.71
C GLY A 92 8.33 -11.54 -1.83
N TYR A 93 7.06 -11.41 -2.19
CA TYR A 93 6.21 -12.53 -2.53
C TYR A 93 5.74 -12.40 -3.97
N VAL A 94 5.48 -13.54 -4.60
CA VAL A 94 5.04 -13.58 -5.99
C VAL A 94 3.83 -14.48 -6.14
N ILE A 95 2.90 -14.11 -7.02
CA ILE A 95 1.93 -15.05 -7.55
C ILE A 95 2.42 -15.49 -8.94
N PRO A 96 2.80 -16.77 -9.12
CA PRO A 96 3.11 -17.29 -10.44
C PRO A 96 1.83 -17.42 -11.28
N LEU A 97 1.89 -16.89 -12.50
CA LEU A 97 0.86 -17.07 -13.52
C LEU A 97 1.48 -17.96 -14.61
N HIS A 98 1.48 -19.28 -14.37
CA HIS A 98 1.96 -20.30 -15.31
C HIS A 98 0.79 -20.90 -16.07
#